data_AF-A0A8S4FRR6-F1
#
_entry.id   AF-A0A8S4FRR6-F1
#
_cell.length_a   1.000
_cell.length_b   1.000
_cell.length_c   1.000
_cell.angle_alpha   90.00
_cell.angle_beta   90.00
_cell.angle_gamma   90.00
#
_symmetry.space_group_name_H-M   'P 1'
#
loop_
_entity.id
_entity.type
_entity.pdbx_description
1 polymer ?
#
loop_
_entity_poly.entity_id
_entity_poly.type
_entity_poly.pdbx_seq_one_letter_code
_entity_poly.pdbx_strand_id
1 'polypeptide(L)'
;MPLCISTRSKLPSQAWTNSHHVGGLAAEVLSAQKPLVRCRPLHAATAESRGKAKKCAEFLQPYRQRPETCTALARRLVSGALGVKLSTARQERAEERRLITIAREKKRQAALHKEAAWDGSLGQPLGDT
;
A
#
# COMPACT_ATOMS: atom_id res chain seq x y z
N MET A 1 -32.38 9.18 29.18
CA MET A 1 -31.91 8.24 30.23
C MET A 1 -32.68 6.94 30.07
N PRO A 2 -32.03 5.77 29.98
CA PRO A 2 -30.64 5.57 29.51
C PRO A 2 -30.58 5.93 28.00
N LEU A 3 -29.99 5.26 27.00
CA LEU A 3 -29.08 4.10 26.87
C LEU A 3 -28.20 4.35 25.61
N CYS A 4 -27.38 3.37 25.19
CA CYS A 4 -26.62 3.38 23.95
C CYS A 4 -26.57 1.96 23.35
N ILE A 5 -26.74 1.80 22.04
CA ILE A 5 -26.49 0.53 21.33
C ILE A 5 -25.48 0.80 20.21
N SER A 6 -24.37 0.06 20.23
CA SER A 6 -23.24 0.22 19.31
C SER A 6 -23.33 -0.74 18.13
N THR A 7 -23.07 -0.24 16.93
CA THR A 7 -22.28 -0.95 15.91
C THR A 7 -21.36 0.01 15.15
N ARG A 8 -20.36 0.60 15.84
CA ARG A 8 -19.26 1.28 15.11
C ARG A 8 -18.39 0.21 14.43
N SER A 9 -18.70 -0.11 13.17
CA SER A 9 -18.02 -1.13 12.36
C SER A 9 -16.55 -0.78 12.10
N LYS A 10 -15.70 -1.06 13.09
CA LYS A 10 -14.26 -0.81 13.08
C LYS A 10 -13.58 -1.85 12.19
N LEU A 11 -13.56 -1.59 10.89
CA LEU A 11 -12.79 -2.36 9.92
C LEU A 11 -11.36 -2.58 10.44
N PRO A 12 -10.86 -3.83 10.52
CA PRO A 12 -9.56 -4.12 11.09
C PRO A 12 -8.45 -3.59 10.17
N SER A 13 -7.80 -2.51 10.60
CA SER A 13 -6.54 -2.07 10.02
C SER A 13 -5.44 -3.06 10.38
N GLN A 14 -4.59 -3.41 9.41
CA GLN A 14 -3.41 -4.25 9.57
C GLN A 14 -3.62 -5.68 10.12
N ALA A 15 -4.34 -6.51 9.35
CA ALA A 15 -4.39 -7.96 9.53
C ALA A 15 -3.79 -8.73 8.33
N TRP A 16 -2.60 -8.34 7.87
CA TRP A 16 -1.80 -9.14 6.91
C TRP A 16 -0.95 -10.19 7.66
N THR A 17 -1.57 -10.95 8.55
CA THR A 17 -0.99 -12.15 9.13
C THR A 17 -1.05 -13.28 8.11
N ASN A 18 0.08 -13.97 7.89
CA ASN A 18 0.32 -15.08 6.95
C ASN A 18 -0.95 -15.87 6.57
N SER A 19 -1.57 -15.52 5.44
CA SER A 19 -2.90 -16.01 5.08
C SER A 19 -2.90 -16.77 3.76
N HIS A 20 -3.23 -18.07 3.81
CA HIS A 20 -3.53 -18.91 2.64
C HIS A 20 -4.82 -18.48 1.90
N HIS A 21 -5.45 -17.36 2.33
CA HIS A 21 -6.74 -16.86 1.89
C HIS A 21 -6.79 -16.34 0.45
N VAL A 22 -5.64 -16.18 -0.21
CA VAL A 22 -5.53 -15.67 -1.59
C VAL A 22 -6.30 -16.54 -2.60
N GLY A 23 -6.48 -17.83 -2.31
CA GLY A 23 -7.29 -18.73 -3.13
C GLY A 23 -8.81 -18.55 -3.00
N GLY A 24 -9.31 -18.01 -1.88
CA GLY A 24 -10.75 -17.93 -1.57
C GLY A 24 -11.49 -16.96 -2.50
N LEU A 25 -11.04 -15.69 -2.53
CA LEU A 25 -11.60 -14.65 -3.40
C LEU A 25 -11.46 -15.00 -4.90
N ALA A 26 -10.40 -15.72 -5.26
CA ALA A 26 -10.21 -16.21 -6.62
C ALA A 26 -11.26 -17.26 -7.01
N ALA A 27 -11.56 -18.21 -6.12
CA ALA A 27 -12.60 -19.22 -6.34
C ALA A 27 -14.00 -18.57 -6.43
N GLU A 28 -14.31 -17.61 -5.56
CA GLU A 28 -15.56 -16.85 -5.56
C GLU A 28 -15.78 -16.07 -6.86
N VAL A 29 -14.78 -15.31 -7.32
CA VAL A 29 -14.86 -14.50 -8.55
C VAL A 29 -14.92 -15.36 -9.83
N LEU A 30 -14.46 -16.62 -9.76
CA LEU A 30 -14.56 -17.61 -10.83
C LEU A 30 -15.86 -18.44 -10.80
N SER A 31 -16.54 -18.55 -9.65
CA SER A 31 -17.84 -19.23 -9.54
C SER A 31 -19.02 -18.33 -9.92
N ALA A 32 -18.87 -17.01 -9.76
CA ALA A 32 -19.84 -16.02 -10.20
C ALA A 32 -20.12 -16.13 -11.71
N GLN A 33 -21.40 -16.22 -12.09
CA GLN A 33 -21.80 -16.29 -13.50
C GLN A 33 -21.47 -14.98 -14.23
N LYS A 34 -20.83 -15.07 -15.41
CA LYS A 34 -20.49 -13.92 -16.25
C LYS A 34 -20.98 -14.16 -17.68
N PRO A 35 -21.79 -13.26 -18.27
CA PRO A 35 -22.45 -13.52 -19.56
C PRO A 35 -21.48 -13.66 -20.75
N LEU A 36 -20.26 -13.12 -20.62
CA LEU A 36 -19.26 -13.09 -21.69
C LEU A 36 -18.08 -14.06 -21.48
N VAL A 37 -18.01 -14.78 -20.34
CA VAL A 37 -16.83 -15.61 -19.99
C VAL A 37 -17.24 -16.89 -19.27
N ARG A 38 -16.82 -18.05 -19.80
CA ARG A 38 -17.02 -19.37 -19.18
C ARG A 38 -15.78 -19.78 -18.39
N CYS A 39 -15.75 -19.42 -17.11
CA CYS A 39 -14.71 -19.84 -16.17
C CYS A 39 -14.72 -21.37 -15.97
N ARG A 40 -13.54 -22.01 -15.92
CA ARG A 40 -13.35 -23.42 -15.53
C ARG A 40 -12.09 -23.55 -14.66
N PRO A 41 -12.06 -24.45 -13.66
CA PRO A 41 -10.87 -24.70 -12.85
C PRO A 41 -9.76 -25.33 -13.68
N LEU A 42 -8.49 -25.07 -13.30
CA LEU A 42 -7.33 -25.41 -14.14
C LEU A 42 -7.16 -26.92 -14.41
N HIS A 43 -7.68 -27.80 -13.54
CA HIS A 43 -7.70 -29.25 -13.78
C HIS A 43 -8.61 -29.64 -14.96
N ALA A 44 -9.66 -28.85 -15.24
CA ALA A 44 -10.63 -29.06 -16.32
C ALA A 44 -10.35 -28.18 -17.56
N ALA A 45 -9.15 -27.60 -17.65
CA ALA A 45 -8.73 -26.71 -18.73
C ALA A 45 -7.93 -27.45 -19.83
N THR A 46 -7.92 -26.88 -21.04
CA THR A 46 -7.21 -27.44 -22.20
C THR A 46 -5.70 -27.61 -21.93
N ALA A 47 -5.04 -28.51 -22.67
CA ALA A 47 -3.60 -28.72 -22.53
C ALA A 47 -2.80 -27.42 -22.72
N GLU A 48 -3.18 -26.60 -23.70
CA GLU A 48 -2.61 -25.26 -23.91
C GLU A 48 -2.81 -24.34 -22.70
N SER A 49 -4.03 -24.28 -22.15
CA SER A 49 -4.34 -23.42 -21.00
C SER A 49 -3.54 -23.84 -19.77
N ARG A 50 -3.36 -25.14 -19.56
CA ARG A 50 -2.49 -25.69 -18.50
C ARG A 50 -1.01 -25.38 -18.76
N GLY A 51 -0.55 -25.44 -20.03
CA GLY A 51 0.81 -25.05 -20.42
C GLY A 51 1.08 -23.56 -20.22
N LYS A 52 0.14 -22.69 -20.62
CA LYS A 52 0.19 -21.24 -20.40
C LYS A 52 0.24 -20.93 -18.89
N ALA A 53 -0.67 -21.49 -18.09
CA ALA A 53 -0.69 -21.28 -16.64
C ALA A 53 0.59 -21.75 -15.92
N LYS A 54 1.20 -22.87 -16.34
CA LYS A 54 2.50 -23.32 -15.83
C LYS A 54 3.61 -22.30 -16.11
N LYS A 55 3.74 -21.85 -17.37
CA LYS A 55 4.71 -20.81 -17.74
C LYS A 55 4.48 -19.49 -16.99
N CYS A 56 3.22 -19.10 -16.77
CA CYS A 56 2.91 -17.91 -15.98
C CYS A 56 3.47 -17.97 -14.55
N ALA A 57 3.63 -19.14 -13.94
CA ALA A 57 4.22 -19.26 -12.60
C ALA A 57 5.68 -18.76 -12.52
N GLU A 58 6.44 -18.82 -13.61
CA GLU A 58 7.80 -18.28 -13.71
C GLU A 58 7.81 -16.74 -13.70
N PHE A 59 6.74 -16.12 -14.20
CA PHE A 59 6.54 -14.66 -14.23
C PHE A 59 5.80 -14.10 -13.01
N LEU A 60 5.16 -14.97 -12.21
CA LEU A 60 4.61 -14.63 -10.91
C LEU A 60 5.76 -14.46 -9.88
N GLN A 61 6.51 -13.37 -10.01
CA GLN A 61 7.47 -12.96 -8.98
C GLN A 61 6.79 -12.94 -7.60
N PRO A 62 7.52 -13.28 -6.52
CA PRO A 62 7.00 -13.14 -5.15
C PRO A 62 6.38 -11.76 -4.98
N TYR A 63 5.10 -11.72 -4.60
CA TYR A 63 4.25 -10.53 -4.63
C TYR A 63 4.98 -9.33 -4.00
N ARG A 64 5.52 -8.46 -4.88
CA ARG A 64 6.12 -7.20 -4.44
C ARG A 64 4.99 -6.42 -3.80
N GLN A 65 5.10 -6.15 -2.50
CA GLN A 65 4.17 -5.30 -1.80
C GLN A 65 3.95 -4.05 -2.64
N ARG A 66 2.69 -3.79 -3.02
CA ARG A 66 2.33 -2.60 -3.78
C ARG A 66 2.93 -1.41 -3.03
N PRO A 67 3.74 -0.55 -3.67
CA PRO A 67 4.38 0.56 -2.96
C PRO A 67 3.29 1.36 -2.26
N GLU A 68 3.54 1.73 -0.99
CA GLU A 68 2.58 2.39 -0.10
C GLU A 68 2.32 3.84 -0.53
N THR A 69 1.73 3.99 -1.71
CA THR A 69 1.16 5.24 -2.22
C THR A 69 0.05 5.64 -1.27
N CYS A 70 0.14 6.83 -0.66
CA CYS A 70 -0.84 7.33 0.30
C CYS A 70 -2.28 7.08 -0.21
N THR A 71 -3.03 6.25 0.51
CA THR A 71 -4.34 5.80 0.06
C THR A 71 -5.36 6.95 0.02
N ALA A 72 -5.18 7.98 0.86
CA ALA A 72 -5.94 9.22 0.81
C ALA A 72 -5.61 10.05 -0.45
N LEU A 73 -4.35 10.13 -0.86
CA LEU A 73 -3.93 10.77 -2.12
C LEU A 73 -4.52 10.04 -3.33
N ALA A 74 -4.42 8.71 -3.38
CA ALA A 74 -4.99 7.90 -4.46
C ALA A 74 -6.52 8.08 -4.57
N ARG A 75 -7.24 8.01 -3.44
CA ARG A 75 -8.69 8.29 -3.37
C ARG A 75 -9.01 9.70 -3.84
N ARG A 76 -8.22 10.71 -3.46
CA ARG A 76 -8.43 12.12 -3.89
C ARG A 76 -8.26 12.30 -5.40
N LEU A 77 -7.22 11.70 -5.99
CA LEU A 77 -6.95 11.80 -7.44
C LEU A 77 -8.08 11.16 -8.25
N VAL A 78 -8.49 9.93 -7.90
CA VAL A 78 -9.59 9.21 -8.57
C VAL A 78 -10.92 9.96 -8.39
N SER A 79 -11.24 10.41 -7.18
CA SER A 79 -12.50 11.14 -6.94
C SER A 79 -12.56 12.46 -7.71
N GLY A 80 -11.43 13.18 -7.81
CA GLY A 80 -11.34 14.39 -8.63
C GLY A 80 -11.55 14.14 -10.12
N ALA A 81 -10.93 13.09 -10.66
CA ALA A 81 -11.11 12.70 -12.06
C ALA A 81 -12.54 12.23 -12.39
N LEU A 82 -13.25 11.66 -11.41
CA LEU A 82 -14.65 11.23 -11.54
C LEU A 82 -15.67 12.31 -11.13
N GLY A 83 -15.25 13.52 -10.76
CA GLY A 83 -16.13 14.60 -10.27
C GLY A 83 -16.79 14.35 -8.91
N VAL A 84 -16.43 13.26 -8.22
CA VAL A 84 -17.04 12.84 -6.94
C VAL A 84 -16.47 13.65 -5.78
N LYS A 85 -17.35 14.29 -4.99
CA LYS A 85 -16.95 15.07 -3.81
C LYS A 85 -16.54 14.16 -2.64
N LEU A 86 -15.25 13.89 -2.51
CA LEU A 86 -14.69 13.12 -1.40
C LEU A 86 -14.76 13.90 -0.08
N SER A 87 -15.58 13.45 0.86
CA SER A 87 -15.85 14.09 2.16
C SER A 87 -14.71 14.01 3.20
N THR A 88 -13.45 13.89 2.76
CA THR A 88 -12.29 13.99 3.67
C THR A 88 -12.25 15.37 4.31
N ALA A 89 -11.90 15.43 5.59
CA ALA A 89 -11.86 16.67 6.35
C ALA A 89 -10.73 17.59 5.87
N ARG A 90 -10.90 18.91 5.98
CA ARG A 90 -9.80 19.86 5.70
C ARG A 90 -8.61 19.62 6.65
N GLN A 91 -8.89 19.11 7.83
CA GLN A 91 -7.96 18.83 8.92
C GLN A 91 -7.03 17.63 8.62
N GLU A 92 -7.58 16.48 8.21
CA GLU A 92 -6.79 15.31 7.75
C GLU A 92 -5.77 15.69 6.68
N ARG A 93 -6.16 16.56 5.72
CA ARG A 93 -5.27 17.04 4.65
C ARG A 93 -4.17 17.99 5.16
N ALA A 94 -4.38 18.67 6.28
CA ALA A 94 -3.37 19.51 6.91
C ALA A 94 -2.37 18.67 7.72
N GLU A 95 -2.86 17.63 8.38
CA GLU A 95 -2.05 16.64 9.11
C GLU A 95 -1.18 15.81 8.15
N GLU A 96 -1.74 15.30 7.04
CA GLU A 96 -1.00 14.63 5.95
C GLU A 96 0.16 15.51 5.45
N ARG A 97 -0.11 16.79 5.20
CA ARG A 97 0.90 17.77 4.75
C ARG A 97 1.97 18.03 5.81
N ARG A 98 1.59 18.19 7.09
CA ARG A 98 2.54 18.35 8.20
C ARG A 98 3.48 17.15 8.31
N LEU A 99 2.95 15.94 8.26
CA LEU A 99 3.75 14.70 8.30
C LEU A 99 4.72 14.61 7.12
N ILE A 100 4.27 14.93 5.90
CA ILE A 100 5.14 14.98 4.71
C ILE A 100 6.26 16.03 4.86
N THR A 101 5.97 17.21 5.40
CA THR A 101 6.98 18.24 5.66
C THR A 101 8.00 17.80 6.71
N ILE A 102 7.55 17.23 7.84
CA ILE A 102 8.44 16.71 8.90
C ILE A 102 9.34 15.60 8.35
N ALA A 103 8.80 14.67 7.55
CA ALA A 103 9.59 13.60 6.93
C ALA A 103 10.63 14.14 5.93
N ARG A 104 10.29 15.19 5.17
CA ARG A 104 11.23 15.88 4.26
C ARG A 104 12.33 16.60 5.03
N GLU A 105 12.01 17.31 6.11
CA GLU A 105 12.99 18.03 6.91
C GLU A 105 13.95 17.07 7.62
N LYS A 106 13.42 16.00 8.24
CA LYS A 106 14.24 14.94 8.84
C LYS A 106 15.17 14.27 7.80
N LYS A 107 14.72 14.13 6.55
CA LYS A 107 15.58 13.63 5.46
C LYS A 107 16.68 14.63 5.07
N ARG A 108 16.38 15.94 5.05
CA ARG A 108 17.40 17.00 4.81
C ARG A 108 18.44 17.01 5.94
N GLN A 109 17.99 17.02 7.18
CA GLN A 109 18.86 16.95 8.36
C GLN A 109 19.76 15.70 8.32
N ALA A 110 19.20 14.53 8.00
CA ALA A 110 19.99 13.30 7.86
C ALA A 110 21.01 13.32 6.69
N ALA A 111 20.78 14.14 5.66
CA ALA A 111 21.77 14.38 4.60
C ALA A 111 22.91 15.28 5.09
N LEU A 112 22.58 16.42 5.71
CA LEU A 112 23.56 17.36 6.28
C LEU A 112 24.42 16.70 7.37
N HIS A 113 23.82 15.91 8.27
CA HIS A 113 24.54 15.14 9.28
C HIS A 113 25.45 14.06 8.67
N LYS A 114 25.07 13.51 7.51
CA LYS A 114 25.93 12.58 6.77
C LYS A 114 27.10 13.35 6.16
N GLU A 115 26.84 14.41 5.41
CA GLU A 115 27.83 15.27 4.75
C GLU A 115 28.90 15.76 5.76
N ALA A 116 28.49 16.34 6.89
CA ALA A 116 29.40 16.76 7.96
C ALA A 116 30.23 15.61 8.59
N ALA A 117 29.78 14.35 8.49
CA ALA A 117 30.53 13.18 8.92
C ALA A 117 31.50 12.63 7.85
N TRP A 118 31.40 13.08 6.58
CA TRP A 118 32.40 12.81 5.54
C TRP A 118 33.46 13.93 5.45
N ASP A 119 33.11 15.18 5.76
CA ASP A 119 34.01 16.34 5.71
C ASP A 119 35.06 16.40 6.85
N GLY A 120 35.10 15.41 7.75
CA GLY A 120 36.24 15.17 8.65
C GLY A 120 36.50 16.19 9.76
N SER A 121 35.63 17.19 9.96
CA SER A 121 35.84 18.33 10.89
C SER A 121 35.92 17.97 12.39
N LEU A 122 35.83 16.68 12.78
CA LEU A 122 36.02 16.20 14.15
C LEU A 122 37.48 15.76 14.37
N GLY A 123 38.44 16.67 14.09
CA GLY A 123 39.83 16.28 13.85
C GLY A 123 40.93 17.31 14.16
N GLN A 124 40.64 18.38 14.91
CA GLN A 124 41.68 19.26 15.46
C GLN A 124 41.45 19.52 16.96
N PRO A 125 42.30 19.00 17.86
CA PRO A 125 42.39 19.55 19.20
C PRO A 125 42.98 20.96 19.11
N LEU A 126 42.46 21.91 19.89
CA LEU A 126 43.17 23.16 20.14
C LEU A 126 44.45 22.81 20.91
N GLY A 127 45.59 23.12 20.27
CA GLY A 127 46.91 23.01 20.88
C GLY A 127 47.23 24.33 21.56
N ASP A 128 46.86 24.44 22.83
CA ASP A 128 47.14 25.64 23.63
C ASP A 128 48.65 25.73 23.93
N THR A 129 49.27 26.87 23.59
CA THR A 129 50.70 27.18 23.81
C THR A 129 50.87 28.48 24.59
#